data_AF-A0A0D2G8N9-F1
#
_entry.id   AF-A0A0D2G8N9-F1
#
_cell.length_a   1.000
_cell.length_b   1.000
_cell.length_c   1.000
_cell.angle_alpha   90.00
_cell.angle_beta   90.00
_cell.angle_gamma   90.00
#
_symmetry.space_group_name_H-M   'P 1'
#
loop_
_entity.id
_entity.type
_entity.pdbx_description
1 polymer ?
#
loop_
_entity_poly.entity_id
_entity_poly.type
_entity_poly.pdbx_seq_one_letter_code
_entity_poly.pdbx_strand_id
1 'polypeptide(L)'
;MSATRREPSRATTICAPSINIVLAQSQQNKRFRHGRLLASSAQAALTNQPQGAKSMTSNDRYVLVTGANSGLGLGTCCRLIDEYLASQPRDHGALTIIFTTRSAKKGAETLSTLEKHLARHGRAPTSGRKIFFQPENVELTSLLSIRALSRKLLASDLPHINAIVLNAGIGGWSGLDWPLTLWTVLTGIRQATTWPTFKLGLVGLVTKPQFPQGTFAGEGPILGEVFCANVFGHYMLVHWLMPLFRACAPESRGKIIWSTSIEAVGRHYNPEDHQGLKSDAAYEHTKRIGDLLALSAVNQPATAKQVKEYTTPSYTVASARERPDQSEPTFHVSHPGVCTTTIISLCWIVHECYRLGIYLARWCGSPWANVTSYLGAASASWLALASLAAITGKAIQDTGDENSGPCKWGSSTDRLGRSHVRVTDVQGWGLNGSGKPFKDKWWGGSLGRKTGFVDATKDDVENFVAQGAQVWNRMETLRKDWEARIEKYEADHATGSNGHVIK
;
A
#
# COMPACT_ATOMS: atom_id res chain seq x y z
N MET A 1 34.07 84.72 -6.90
CA MET A 1 33.93 85.39 -5.58
C MET A 1 33.90 84.29 -4.51
N SER A 2 35.06 83.86 -4.01
CA SER A 2 35.63 84.23 -2.69
C SER A 2 34.65 83.98 -1.53
N ALA A 3 34.72 82.81 -0.90
CA ALA A 3 35.30 82.55 0.45
C ALA A 3 34.28 82.82 1.59
N THR A 4 34.11 82.03 2.67
CA THR A 4 35.11 81.45 3.58
C THR A 4 34.41 80.59 4.67
N ARG A 5 35.03 79.45 5.08
CA ARG A 5 35.31 78.96 6.49
C ARG A 5 34.15 78.81 7.51
N ARG A 6 34.00 77.78 8.37
CA ARG A 6 34.92 76.90 9.15
C ARG A 6 34.14 75.66 9.71
N GLU A 7 34.86 74.55 9.93
CA GLU A 7 34.58 73.37 10.82
C GLU A 7 34.55 73.73 12.34
N PRO A 8 34.35 72.83 13.36
CA PRO A 8 34.34 71.33 13.37
C PRO A 8 33.31 70.59 14.30
N SER A 9 33.30 69.25 14.18
CA SER A 9 33.38 68.22 15.26
C SER A 9 32.20 67.22 15.52
N ARG A 10 32.56 65.93 15.31
CA ARG A 10 32.21 64.64 15.94
C ARG A 10 30.75 64.27 16.27
N ALA A 11 30.28 63.15 15.71
CA ALA A 11 29.95 61.92 16.45
C ALA A 11 29.67 60.73 15.51
N THR A 12 29.90 59.55 16.07
CA THR A 12 30.16 58.22 15.48
C THR A 12 28.92 57.51 14.93
N THR A 13 29.14 56.74 13.85
CA THR A 13 28.19 55.83 13.19
C THR A 13 27.71 54.70 14.11
N ILE A 14 26.38 54.48 14.16
CA ILE A 14 25.73 53.36 14.83
C ILE A 14 25.36 52.32 13.77
N CYS A 15 25.86 51.10 13.92
CA CYS A 15 25.44 49.91 13.17
C CYS A 15 25.11 48.80 14.20
N ALA A 16 23.91 48.24 14.13
CA ALA A 16 23.40 47.25 15.07
C ALA A 16 23.93 45.83 14.74
N PRO A 17 24.16 44.95 15.74
CA PRO A 17 25.01 43.77 15.58
C PRO A 17 24.24 42.46 15.37
N SER A 18 24.90 41.57 14.61
CA SER A 18 24.60 40.15 14.44
C SER A 18 24.86 39.36 15.74
N ILE A 19 23.91 38.54 16.16
CA ILE A 19 24.04 37.65 17.33
C ILE A 19 24.42 36.24 16.85
N ASN A 20 25.67 35.87 17.07
CA ASN A 20 26.16 34.50 17.11
C ASN A 20 26.13 34.03 18.57
N ILE A 21 25.44 32.93 18.88
CA ILE A 21 25.53 32.28 20.19
C ILE A 21 26.35 31.00 20.06
N VAL A 22 27.57 31.09 20.60
CA VAL A 22 28.44 29.99 21.01
C VAL A 22 27.94 29.51 22.37
N LEU A 23 27.73 28.21 22.55
CA LEU A 23 27.49 27.61 23.87
C LEU A 23 28.70 26.78 24.28
N ALA A 24 29.33 27.25 25.35
CA ALA A 24 30.56 26.75 25.94
C ALA A 24 30.35 25.44 26.71
N GLN A 25 31.41 24.61 26.68
CA GLN A 25 31.60 23.46 27.54
C GLN A 25 31.92 23.90 28.97
N SER A 26 31.34 23.22 29.96
CA SER A 26 31.88 23.19 31.32
C SER A 26 31.97 21.74 31.78
N GLN A 27 33.20 21.27 32.04
CA GLN A 27 33.48 20.07 32.80
C GLN A 27 33.45 20.40 34.30
N GLN A 28 32.76 19.59 35.09
CA GLN A 28 33.23 19.24 36.44
C GLN A 28 32.90 17.77 36.76
N ASN A 29 33.97 17.06 37.14
CA ASN A 29 34.04 15.67 37.58
C ASN A 29 33.24 15.40 38.86
N LYS A 30 32.65 14.19 38.97
CA LYS A 30 32.92 13.30 40.10
C LYS A 30 32.54 11.83 39.80
N ARG A 31 33.50 10.97 40.15
CA ARG A 31 33.59 9.52 39.99
C ARG A 31 32.49 8.75 40.73
N PHE A 32 32.41 7.45 40.38
CA PHE A 32 31.78 6.31 41.07
C PHE A 32 30.36 5.90 40.65
N ARG A 33 30.32 4.93 39.71
CA ARG A 33 29.61 3.63 39.76
C ARG A 33 29.47 3.04 38.34
N HIS A 34 30.61 2.83 37.67
CA HIS A 34 30.69 1.90 36.54
C HIS A 34 30.74 0.47 37.10
N GLY A 35 29.70 -0.32 36.87
CA GLY A 35 29.67 -1.72 37.31
C GLY A 35 28.28 -2.37 37.42
N ARG A 36 27.17 -1.64 37.24
CA ARG A 36 25.83 -2.25 37.37
C ARG A 36 24.79 -1.89 36.31
N LEU A 37 25.15 -1.14 35.26
CA LEU A 37 24.20 -0.71 34.21
C LEU A 37 24.43 -1.32 32.82
N LEU A 38 25.52 -2.07 32.61
CA LEU A 38 25.75 -2.81 31.36
C LEU A 38 25.27 -4.27 31.41
N ALA A 39 24.84 -4.75 32.59
CA ALA A 39 24.24 -6.09 32.72
C ALA A 39 22.71 -6.08 32.48
N SER A 40 22.03 -4.94 32.67
CA SER A 40 20.57 -4.84 32.55
C SER A 40 20.06 -4.68 31.11
N SER A 41 20.87 -4.14 30.20
CA SER A 41 20.53 -3.99 28.78
C SER A 41 20.92 -5.21 27.93
N ALA A 42 21.86 -6.03 28.40
CA ALA A 42 22.19 -7.33 27.78
C ALA A 42 21.25 -8.46 28.23
N GLN A 43 20.59 -8.35 29.39
CA GLN A 43 19.58 -9.32 29.86
C GLN A 43 18.16 -9.07 29.31
N ALA A 44 17.85 -7.88 28.83
CA ALA A 44 16.57 -7.60 28.15
C ALA A 44 16.50 -8.19 26.72
N ALA A 45 17.63 -8.65 26.16
CA ALA A 45 17.72 -9.28 24.84
C ALA A 45 17.72 -10.82 24.88
N LEU A 46 17.61 -11.44 26.07
CA LEU A 46 17.71 -12.89 26.26
C LEU A 46 16.52 -13.53 26.98
N THR A 47 15.39 -12.84 27.08
CA THR A 47 14.12 -13.39 27.58
C THR A 47 12.98 -13.17 26.59
N ASN A 48 13.17 -13.55 25.32
CA ASN A 48 12.04 -14.00 24.51
C ASN A 48 11.84 -15.48 24.85
N GLN A 49 11.13 -15.75 25.95
CA GLN A 49 10.50 -17.05 26.06
C GLN A 49 9.54 -17.21 24.87
N PRO A 50 9.52 -18.37 24.20
CA PRO A 50 8.53 -18.63 23.18
C PRO A 50 7.16 -18.47 23.83
N GLN A 51 6.35 -17.55 23.30
CA GLN A 51 4.91 -17.57 23.58
C GLN A 51 4.46 -19.00 23.33
N GLY A 52 3.93 -19.66 24.36
CA GLY A 52 3.67 -21.11 24.37
C GLY A 52 3.02 -21.58 23.08
N ALA A 53 3.45 -22.75 22.60
CA ALA A 53 3.05 -23.35 21.34
C ALA A 53 1.58 -23.06 21.01
N LYS A 54 1.37 -22.25 19.97
CA LYS A 54 0.06 -21.79 19.52
C LYS A 54 -0.76 -23.02 19.11
N SER A 55 -1.79 -23.36 19.88
CA SER A 55 -2.82 -24.30 19.41
C SER A 55 -3.58 -23.60 18.28
N MET A 56 -3.27 -23.98 17.04
CA MET A 56 -3.89 -23.43 15.84
C MET A 56 -5.27 -24.05 15.66
N THR A 57 -6.30 -23.21 15.59
CA THR A 57 -7.65 -23.65 15.25
C THR A 57 -7.89 -23.46 13.76
N SER A 58 -8.81 -24.24 13.16
CA SER A 58 -9.15 -24.07 11.73
C SER A 58 -9.78 -22.70 11.41
N ASN A 59 -10.17 -21.93 12.43
CA ASN A 59 -10.84 -20.64 12.29
C ASN A 59 -9.89 -19.44 12.45
N ASP A 60 -8.61 -19.67 12.71
CA ASP A 60 -7.62 -18.59 12.81
C ASP A 60 -7.46 -17.88 11.46
N ARG A 61 -7.45 -16.54 11.50
CA ARG A 61 -7.31 -15.68 10.32
C ARG A 61 -5.95 -14.99 10.31
N TYR A 62 -5.30 -14.97 9.17
CA TYR A 62 -4.01 -14.35 8.92
C TYR A 62 -4.15 -13.32 7.81
N VAL A 63 -3.94 -12.05 8.16
CA VAL A 63 -4.06 -10.92 7.22
C VAL A 63 -2.72 -10.20 7.13
N LEU A 64 -2.15 -10.15 5.93
CA LEU A 64 -0.90 -9.45 5.64
C LEU A 64 -1.19 -8.04 5.08
N VAL A 65 -0.67 -6.99 5.70
CA VAL A 65 -0.82 -5.59 5.23
C VAL A 65 0.54 -5.01 4.89
N THR A 66 0.74 -4.60 3.64
CA THR A 66 2.00 -3.97 3.22
C THR A 66 2.02 -2.48 3.57
N GLY A 67 3.14 -1.98 4.11
CA GLY A 67 3.35 -0.54 4.35
C GLY A 67 2.46 0.04 5.45
N ALA A 68 2.56 -0.51 6.67
CA ALA A 68 1.73 -0.13 7.82
C ALA A 68 2.42 0.84 8.81
N ASN A 69 3.49 1.53 8.39
CA ASN A 69 4.21 2.45 9.29
C ASN A 69 3.46 3.75 9.60
N SER A 70 2.50 4.14 8.76
CA SER A 70 1.69 5.35 8.92
C SER A 70 0.49 5.32 7.97
N GLY A 71 -0.32 6.37 7.99
CA GLY A 71 -1.33 6.63 6.96
C GLY A 71 -2.32 5.49 6.78
N LEU A 72 -2.58 5.12 5.52
CA LEU A 72 -3.61 4.15 5.15
C LEU A 72 -3.33 2.74 5.68
N GLY A 73 -2.09 2.23 5.58
CA GLY A 73 -1.76 0.88 6.05
C GLY A 73 -1.96 0.71 7.55
N LEU A 74 -1.53 1.70 8.35
CA LEU A 74 -1.81 1.72 9.79
C LEU A 74 -3.33 1.81 10.05
N GLY A 75 -4.04 2.66 9.30
CA GLY A 75 -5.50 2.77 9.35
C GLY A 75 -6.20 1.44 9.08
N THR A 76 -5.72 0.66 8.10
CA THR A 76 -6.20 -0.69 7.80
C THR A 76 -5.98 -1.64 8.95
N CYS A 77 -4.79 -1.66 9.56
CA CYS A 77 -4.54 -2.50 10.73
C CYS A 77 -5.46 -2.13 11.92
N CYS A 78 -5.64 -0.83 12.22
CA CYS A 78 -6.56 -0.38 13.27
C CYS A 78 -8.00 -0.79 12.97
N ARG A 79 -8.44 -0.66 11.72
CA ARG A 79 -9.80 -1.00 11.34
C ARG A 79 -10.07 -2.50 11.31
N LEU A 80 -9.09 -3.30 10.93
CA LEU A 80 -9.15 -4.77 11.05
C LEU A 80 -9.39 -5.20 12.51
N ILE A 81 -8.74 -4.54 13.47
CA ILE A 81 -8.97 -4.78 14.90
C ILE A 81 -10.45 -4.50 15.25
N ASP A 82 -10.92 -3.30 14.90
CA ASP A 82 -12.25 -2.82 15.29
C ASP A 82 -13.36 -3.67 14.64
N GLU A 83 -13.26 -3.95 13.34
CA GLU A 83 -14.25 -4.74 12.59
C GLU A 83 -14.25 -6.21 13.00
N TYR A 84 -13.08 -6.78 13.31
CA TYR A 84 -12.99 -8.16 13.78
C TYR A 84 -13.61 -8.32 15.17
N LEU A 85 -13.33 -7.41 16.10
CA LEU A 85 -13.93 -7.43 17.43
C LEU A 85 -15.44 -7.20 17.40
N ALA A 86 -15.92 -6.34 16.48
CA ALA A 86 -17.35 -6.05 16.30
C ALA A 86 -18.15 -7.17 15.59
N SER A 87 -17.48 -8.13 14.93
CA SER A 87 -18.14 -9.22 14.20
C SER A 87 -18.94 -10.16 15.14
N GLN A 88 -19.94 -10.88 14.61
CA GLN A 88 -20.84 -11.72 15.43
C GLN A 88 -20.14 -12.94 16.07
N PRO A 89 -20.52 -13.36 17.30
CA PRO A 89 -19.82 -14.37 18.13
C PRO A 89 -19.52 -15.74 17.49
N ARG A 90 -20.06 -16.06 16.32
CA ARG A 90 -19.90 -17.36 15.66
C ARG A 90 -18.48 -17.61 15.13
N ASP A 91 -17.67 -16.56 14.97
CA ASP A 91 -16.24 -16.64 14.64
C ASP A 91 -15.40 -16.72 15.93
N HIS A 92 -15.09 -17.94 16.38
CA HIS A 92 -14.28 -18.23 17.58
C HIS A 92 -12.76 -18.29 17.32
N GLY A 93 -12.30 -17.92 16.12
CA GLY A 93 -10.87 -17.93 15.78
C GLY A 93 -10.06 -16.80 16.44
N ALA A 94 -8.75 -16.77 16.17
CA ALA A 94 -7.91 -15.61 16.41
C ALA A 94 -7.60 -14.85 15.11
N LEU A 95 -7.40 -13.53 15.16
CA LEU A 95 -6.88 -12.74 14.04
C LEU A 95 -5.40 -12.43 14.27
N THR A 96 -4.55 -12.82 13.32
CA THR A 96 -3.14 -12.42 13.27
C THR A 96 -2.96 -11.39 12.17
N ILE A 97 -2.60 -10.16 12.55
CA ILE A 97 -2.27 -9.09 11.61
C ILE A 97 -0.76 -9.10 11.42
N ILE A 98 -0.33 -9.57 10.24
CA ILE A 98 1.05 -9.50 9.79
C ILE A 98 1.20 -8.16 9.08
N PHE A 99 2.08 -7.29 9.56
CA PHE A 99 2.20 -5.95 8.98
C PHE A 99 3.64 -5.65 8.61
N THR A 100 3.85 -5.03 7.45
CA THR A 100 5.20 -4.75 6.97
C THR A 100 5.59 -3.28 7.12
N THR A 101 6.86 -3.04 7.42
CA THR A 101 7.47 -1.71 7.48
C THR A 101 8.88 -1.73 6.88
N ARG A 102 9.42 -0.57 6.47
CA ARG A 102 10.77 -0.48 5.87
C ARG A 102 11.93 -0.72 6.84
N SER A 103 11.69 -0.72 8.16
CA SER A 103 12.76 -0.84 9.16
C SER A 103 12.23 -1.36 10.49
N ALA A 104 13.03 -2.10 11.25
CA ALA A 104 12.64 -2.64 12.55
C ALA A 104 12.14 -1.56 13.53
N LYS A 105 12.78 -0.37 13.53
CA LYS A 105 12.34 0.79 14.33
C LYS A 105 10.89 1.17 14.05
N LYS A 106 10.56 1.41 12.77
CA LYS A 106 9.17 1.69 12.34
C LYS A 106 8.22 0.54 12.71
N GLY A 107 8.69 -0.71 12.61
CA GLY A 107 7.92 -1.88 13.03
C GLY A 107 7.53 -1.84 14.50
N ALA A 108 8.47 -1.52 15.39
CA ALA A 108 8.22 -1.38 16.82
C ALA A 108 7.28 -0.20 17.16
N GLU A 109 7.43 0.93 16.46
CA GLU A 109 6.55 2.10 16.61
C GLU A 109 5.10 1.78 16.18
N THR A 110 4.94 1.08 15.04
CA THR A 110 3.62 0.58 14.59
C THR A 110 3.04 -0.41 15.58
N LEU A 111 3.83 -1.37 16.07
CA LEU A 111 3.38 -2.36 17.06
C LEU A 111 2.83 -1.68 18.30
N SER A 112 3.59 -0.74 18.89
CA SER A 112 3.16 0.03 20.06
C SER A 112 1.85 0.79 19.80
N THR A 113 1.68 1.33 18.59
CA THR A 113 0.46 2.04 18.21
C THR A 113 -0.73 1.10 18.10
N LEU A 114 -0.55 -0.08 17.52
CA LEU A 114 -1.60 -1.10 17.37
C LEU A 114 -1.99 -1.72 18.72
N GLU A 115 -1.03 -1.98 19.61
CA GLU A 115 -1.29 -2.45 20.96
C GLU A 115 -2.07 -1.42 21.78
N LYS A 116 -1.69 -0.14 21.69
CA LYS A 116 -2.44 0.96 22.30
C LYS A 116 -3.85 1.08 21.74
N HIS A 117 -4.03 0.88 20.43
CA HIS A 117 -5.34 0.90 19.80
C HIS A 117 -6.20 -0.28 20.29
N LEU A 118 -5.65 -1.49 20.31
CA LEU A 118 -6.31 -2.69 20.84
C LEU A 118 -6.72 -2.53 22.31
N ALA A 119 -5.86 -1.94 23.14
CA ALA A 119 -6.12 -1.73 24.56
C ALA A 119 -7.34 -0.83 24.85
N ARG A 120 -7.77 0.01 23.88
CA ARG A 120 -8.99 0.85 24.02
C ARG A 120 -10.28 0.03 24.08
N HIS A 121 -10.25 -1.23 23.64
CA HIS A 121 -11.39 -2.16 23.72
C HIS A 121 -11.50 -2.87 25.08
N GLY A 122 -10.66 -2.50 26.07
CA GLY A 122 -10.67 -3.05 27.42
C GLY A 122 -9.89 -4.36 27.58
N ARG A 123 -9.59 -4.73 28.84
CA ARG A 123 -9.05 -6.07 29.17
C ARG A 123 -10.19 -7.08 29.09
N ALA A 124 -10.16 -7.88 28.03
CA ALA A 124 -11.10 -8.93 27.62
C ALA A 124 -12.27 -8.45 26.75
N PRO A 125 -12.30 -8.82 25.44
CA PRO A 125 -13.58 -9.09 24.84
C PRO A 125 -14.19 -10.23 25.65
N THR A 126 -15.37 -10.01 26.22
CA THR A 126 -16.25 -11.07 26.78
C THR A 126 -16.47 -12.23 25.79
N SER A 127 -16.04 -12.09 24.54
CA SER A 127 -16.18 -13.00 23.40
C SER A 127 -15.03 -14.00 23.19
N GLY A 128 -13.95 -14.00 24.00
CA GLY A 128 -12.84 -14.98 23.86
C GLY A 128 -11.96 -14.81 22.61
N ARG A 129 -12.18 -13.77 21.81
CA ARG A 129 -11.41 -13.47 20.60
C ARG A 129 -10.02 -12.95 20.92
N LYS A 130 -9.04 -13.39 20.13
CA LYS A 130 -7.63 -13.00 20.29
C LYS A 130 -7.14 -12.29 19.03
N ILE A 131 -6.40 -11.21 19.23
CA ILE A 131 -5.70 -10.49 18.16
C ILE A 131 -4.20 -10.58 18.44
N PHE A 132 -3.45 -10.99 17.42
CA PHE A 132 -2.00 -11.09 17.44
C PHE A 132 -1.39 -10.20 16.37
N PHE A 133 -0.17 -9.75 16.62
CA PHE A 133 0.58 -8.88 15.73
C PHE A 133 1.90 -9.54 15.35
N GLN A 134 2.21 -9.55 14.06
CA GLN A 134 3.49 -10.03 13.55
C GLN A 134 4.16 -8.92 12.72
N PRO A 135 5.13 -8.18 13.29
CA PRO A 135 5.87 -7.16 12.56
C PRO A 135 6.85 -7.79 11.58
N GLU A 136 6.87 -7.30 10.35
CA GLU A 136 7.78 -7.76 9.30
C GLU A 136 8.46 -6.58 8.58
N ASN A 137 9.61 -6.88 7.96
CA ASN A 137 10.40 -5.90 7.23
C ASN A 137 10.46 -6.18 5.74
N VAL A 138 10.17 -5.15 4.93
CA VAL A 138 10.30 -5.23 3.48
C VAL A 138 10.53 -3.84 2.88
N GLU A 139 11.44 -3.77 1.92
CA GLU A 139 11.57 -2.66 0.99
C GLU A 139 11.07 -3.11 -0.39
N LEU A 140 9.89 -2.61 -0.81
CA LEU A 140 9.25 -3.05 -2.05
C LEU A 140 9.97 -2.58 -3.32
N THR A 141 10.90 -1.63 -3.19
CA THR A 141 11.80 -1.24 -4.27
C THR A 141 13.06 -2.13 -4.35
N SER A 142 13.15 -3.18 -3.54
CA SER A 142 14.24 -4.17 -3.54
C SER A 142 13.69 -5.59 -3.65
N LEU A 143 13.88 -6.23 -4.80
CA LEU A 143 13.41 -7.61 -5.04
C LEU A 143 14.09 -8.62 -4.12
N LEU A 144 15.36 -8.40 -3.73
CA LEU A 144 16.05 -9.23 -2.74
C LEU A 144 15.43 -9.10 -1.35
N SER A 145 15.02 -7.89 -0.93
CA SER A 145 14.30 -7.70 0.33
C SER A 145 12.95 -8.43 0.32
N ILE A 146 12.23 -8.38 -0.82
CA ILE A 146 10.96 -9.08 -0.99
C ILE A 146 11.18 -10.60 -0.91
N ARG A 147 12.20 -11.13 -1.59
CA ARG A 147 12.53 -12.56 -1.57
C ARG A 147 12.89 -13.05 -0.18
N ALA A 148 13.65 -12.26 0.57
CA ALA A 148 14.00 -12.56 1.96
C ALA A 148 12.76 -12.64 2.86
N LEU A 149 11.82 -11.69 2.74
CA LEU A 149 10.54 -11.75 3.47
C LEU A 149 9.74 -12.99 3.07
N SER A 150 9.60 -13.28 1.78
CA SER A 150 8.84 -14.44 1.31
C SER A 150 9.38 -15.75 1.88
N ARG A 151 10.70 -15.94 1.85
CA ARG A 151 11.36 -17.11 2.48
C ARG A 151 11.10 -17.19 3.98
N LYS A 152 11.21 -16.06 4.70
CA LYS A 152 10.94 -16.01 6.14
C LYS A 152 9.51 -16.45 6.46
N LEU A 153 8.52 -15.93 5.72
CA LEU A 153 7.11 -16.28 5.94
C LEU A 153 6.81 -17.73 5.57
N LEU A 154 7.38 -18.24 4.47
CA LEU A 154 7.23 -19.65 4.07
C LEU A 154 7.90 -20.61 5.05
N ALA A 155 9.01 -20.23 5.68
CA ALA A 155 9.68 -21.03 6.71
C ALA A 155 8.99 -20.96 8.08
N SER A 156 8.12 -19.98 8.31
CA SER A 156 7.42 -19.79 9.58
C SER A 156 6.32 -20.82 9.83
N ASP A 157 5.76 -20.79 11.04
CA ASP A 157 4.60 -21.58 11.44
C ASP A 157 3.29 -21.15 10.77
N LEU A 158 3.29 -20.14 9.90
CA LEU A 158 2.06 -19.70 9.22
C LEU A 158 1.47 -20.85 8.38
N PRO A 159 0.22 -21.27 8.67
CA PRO A 159 -0.42 -22.35 7.93
C PRO A 159 -0.88 -21.86 6.54
N HIS A 160 -1.43 -20.64 6.48
CA HIS A 160 -1.96 -20.01 5.28
C HIS A 160 -2.06 -18.49 5.46
N ILE A 161 -2.40 -17.75 4.40
CA ILE A 161 -2.74 -16.31 4.44
C ILE A 161 -4.13 -16.11 3.84
N ASN A 162 -5.11 -15.71 4.67
CA ASN A 162 -6.50 -15.52 4.23
C ASN A 162 -6.70 -14.24 3.41
N ALA A 163 -5.90 -13.22 3.67
CA ALA A 163 -5.92 -11.99 2.87
C ALA A 163 -4.56 -11.28 2.87
N ILE A 164 -4.22 -10.66 1.75
CA ILE A 164 -3.14 -9.69 1.64
C ILE A 164 -3.70 -8.36 1.13
N VAL A 165 -3.38 -7.27 1.82
CA VAL A 165 -3.69 -5.90 1.40
C VAL A 165 -2.41 -5.27 0.86
N LEU A 166 -2.35 -5.12 -0.46
CA LEU A 166 -1.24 -4.53 -1.22
C LEU A 166 -1.34 -3.00 -1.18
N ASN A 167 -1.17 -2.44 0.01
CA ASN A 167 -1.39 -1.03 0.32
C ASN A 167 -0.18 -0.14 0.04
N ALA A 168 1.03 -0.63 0.30
CA ALA A 168 2.23 0.18 0.20
C ALA A 168 2.41 0.82 -1.19
N GLY A 169 2.93 2.03 -1.22
CA GLY A 169 3.19 2.70 -2.48
C GLY A 169 3.76 4.09 -2.30
N ILE A 170 4.24 4.66 -3.40
CA ILE A 170 4.78 6.01 -3.49
C ILE A 170 4.09 6.76 -4.64
N GLY A 171 4.03 8.08 -4.53
CA GLY A 171 3.44 8.95 -5.54
C GLY A 171 4.40 9.38 -6.65
N GLY A 172 5.69 9.59 -6.35
CA GLY A 172 6.65 10.08 -7.34
C GLY A 172 6.36 11.50 -7.82
N TRP A 173 5.89 12.39 -6.93
CA TRP A 173 5.60 13.79 -7.27
C TRP A 173 6.69 14.74 -6.76
N SER A 174 6.98 15.80 -7.52
CA SER A 174 7.86 16.90 -7.13
C SER A 174 7.12 18.01 -6.39
N GLY A 175 5.81 18.13 -6.60
CA GLY A 175 4.99 19.17 -5.98
C GLY A 175 3.62 19.32 -6.65
N LEU A 176 3.05 20.51 -6.52
CA LEU A 176 1.78 20.90 -7.11
C LEU A 176 1.96 22.16 -7.96
N ASP A 177 1.23 22.26 -9.07
CA ASP A 177 1.03 23.50 -9.81
C ASP A 177 0.10 24.40 -8.97
N TRP A 178 0.68 25.34 -8.23
CA TRP A 178 -0.07 26.18 -7.28
C TRP A 178 -1.14 27.07 -7.94
N PRO A 179 -0.86 27.80 -9.04
CA PRO A 179 -1.89 28.54 -9.75
C PRO A 179 -3.08 27.66 -10.17
N LEU A 180 -2.80 26.50 -10.78
CA LEU A 180 -3.85 25.58 -11.21
C LEU A 180 -4.59 24.95 -10.01
N THR A 181 -3.86 24.65 -8.93
CA THR A 181 -4.44 24.15 -7.66
C THR A 181 -5.45 25.14 -7.11
N LEU A 182 -5.06 26.42 -6.94
CA LEU A 182 -5.94 27.45 -6.41
C LEU A 182 -7.16 27.64 -7.30
N TRP A 183 -6.97 27.76 -8.61
CA TRP A 183 -8.06 27.93 -9.56
C TRP A 183 -9.06 26.76 -9.53
N THR A 184 -8.56 25.52 -9.62
CA THR A 184 -9.42 24.32 -9.67
C THR A 184 -10.13 24.06 -8.35
N VAL A 185 -9.49 24.32 -7.21
CA VAL A 185 -10.13 24.21 -5.89
C VAL A 185 -11.24 25.25 -5.73
N LEU A 186 -11.02 26.50 -6.14
CA LEU A 186 -12.03 27.56 -6.05
C LEU A 186 -13.22 27.35 -7.00
N THR A 187 -12.97 26.80 -8.19
CA THR A 187 -14.01 26.60 -9.21
C THR A 187 -14.71 25.25 -9.14
N GLY A 188 -14.09 24.25 -8.51
CA GLY A 188 -14.54 22.86 -8.61
C GLY A 188 -14.02 21.96 -7.49
N ILE A 189 -14.12 22.38 -6.23
CA ILE A 189 -13.52 21.71 -5.06
C ILE A 189 -13.67 20.19 -5.05
N ARG A 190 -14.86 19.65 -5.36
CA ARG A 190 -15.11 18.20 -5.34
C ARG A 190 -14.25 17.45 -6.36
N GLN A 191 -14.19 17.94 -7.59
CA GLN A 191 -13.37 17.32 -8.64
C GLN A 191 -11.89 17.55 -8.34
N ALA A 192 -11.52 18.77 -7.93
CA ALA A 192 -10.13 19.12 -7.60
C ALA A 192 -9.54 18.26 -6.48
N THR A 193 -10.31 17.94 -5.43
CA THR A 193 -9.82 17.10 -4.31
C THR A 193 -9.87 15.61 -4.60
N THR A 194 -10.68 15.17 -5.57
CA THR A 194 -10.91 13.73 -5.85
C THR A 194 -10.12 13.23 -7.06
N TRP A 195 -10.02 14.05 -8.11
CA TRP A 195 -9.25 13.80 -9.32
C TRP A 195 -8.38 15.02 -9.67
N PRO A 196 -7.41 15.37 -8.80
CA PRO A 196 -6.53 16.52 -9.02
C PRO A 196 -5.78 16.44 -10.35
N THR A 197 -5.79 17.55 -11.10
CA THR A 197 -5.07 17.71 -12.37
C THR A 197 -3.81 18.58 -12.25
N PHE A 198 -3.43 18.92 -11.02
CA PHE A 198 -2.36 19.89 -10.72
C PHE A 198 -1.16 19.25 -10.01
N LYS A 199 -1.07 17.91 -9.97
CA LYS A 199 0.10 17.22 -9.43
C LYS A 199 1.22 17.27 -10.45
N LEU A 200 2.44 17.57 -9.99
CA LEU A 200 3.64 17.55 -10.82
C LEU A 200 4.40 16.25 -10.56
N GLY A 201 4.37 15.32 -11.51
CA GLY A 201 5.09 14.05 -11.40
C GLY A 201 6.56 14.16 -11.80
N LEU A 202 7.39 13.36 -11.14
CA LEU A 202 8.78 13.14 -11.52
C LEU A 202 8.84 12.08 -12.63
N VAL A 203 9.58 12.37 -13.68
CA VAL A 203 9.82 11.46 -14.82
C VAL A 203 11.16 10.76 -14.61
N GLY A 204 11.25 9.48 -14.98
CA GLY A 204 12.51 8.72 -15.00
C GLY A 204 12.99 8.23 -13.63
N LEU A 205 12.11 8.10 -12.64
CA LEU A 205 12.48 7.54 -11.34
C LEU A 205 12.81 6.04 -11.44
N VAL A 206 14.03 5.67 -11.07
CA VAL A 206 14.55 4.30 -11.08
C VAL A 206 14.87 3.86 -9.65
N THR A 207 14.63 2.59 -9.33
CA THR A 207 15.04 2.01 -8.06
C THR A 207 16.57 2.07 -7.87
N LYS A 208 17.02 1.90 -6.63
CA LYS A 208 18.42 1.56 -6.39
C LYS A 208 18.77 0.26 -7.13
N PRO A 209 20.05 0.05 -7.51
CA PRO A 209 20.48 -1.21 -8.11
C PRO A 209 19.98 -2.42 -7.31
N GLN A 210 19.34 -3.36 -8.01
CA GLN A 210 18.72 -4.53 -7.36
C GLN A 210 19.74 -5.54 -6.86
N PHE A 211 20.96 -5.46 -7.39
CA PHE A 211 22.09 -6.30 -7.03
C PHE A 211 23.29 -5.43 -6.67
N PRO A 212 24.25 -5.96 -5.88
CA PRO A 212 25.51 -5.28 -5.60
C PRO A 212 26.26 -4.85 -6.88
N GLN A 213 27.11 -3.83 -6.76
CA GLN A 213 27.97 -3.42 -7.86
C GLN A 213 28.90 -4.56 -8.28
N GLY A 214 29.09 -4.72 -9.59
CA GLY A 214 29.93 -5.78 -10.16
C GLY A 214 29.23 -7.13 -10.37
N THR A 215 27.95 -7.28 -10.00
CA THR A 215 27.19 -8.52 -10.29
C THR A 215 26.99 -8.77 -11.79
N PHE A 216 26.86 -7.71 -12.60
CA PHE A 216 26.72 -7.82 -14.05
C PHE A 216 27.84 -7.03 -14.75
N ALA A 217 28.26 -7.51 -15.92
CA ALA A 217 29.12 -6.74 -16.81
C ALA A 217 28.28 -5.64 -17.48
N GLY A 218 28.62 -4.37 -17.21
CA GLY A 218 27.92 -3.19 -17.75
C GLY A 218 26.88 -2.60 -16.79
N GLU A 219 26.02 -1.71 -17.33
CA GLU A 219 24.91 -1.14 -16.58
C GLU A 219 23.87 -2.23 -16.25
N GLY A 220 23.55 -2.37 -14.95
CA GLY A 220 22.59 -3.37 -14.49
C GLY A 220 21.16 -3.09 -14.98
N PRO A 221 20.25 -4.09 -14.91
CA PRO A 221 18.87 -3.93 -15.35
C PRO A 221 18.17 -2.83 -14.53
N ILE A 222 17.57 -1.87 -15.25
CA ILE A 222 16.79 -0.79 -14.64
C ILE A 222 15.39 -1.26 -14.25
N LEU A 223 14.86 -0.67 -13.18
CA LEU A 223 13.51 -0.93 -12.72
C LEU A 223 12.88 0.38 -12.22
N GLY A 224 11.72 0.75 -12.76
CA GLY A 224 11.03 1.99 -12.38
C GLY A 224 10.65 2.00 -10.91
N GLU A 225 10.96 3.08 -10.20
CA GLU A 225 10.79 3.16 -8.74
C GLU A 225 9.32 3.09 -8.32
N VAL A 226 8.48 3.94 -8.93
CA VAL A 226 7.05 4.01 -8.64
C VAL A 226 6.36 2.71 -9.04
N PHE A 227 6.72 2.15 -10.20
CA PHE A 227 6.22 0.87 -10.68
C PHE A 227 6.60 -0.29 -9.77
N CYS A 228 7.86 -0.37 -9.32
CA CYS A 228 8.30 -1.39 -8.39
C CYS A 228 7.59 -1.30 -7.05
N ALA A 229 7.51 -0.10 -6.47
CA ALA A 229 6.87 0.12 -5.17
C ALA A 229 5.36 -0.19 -5.19
N ASN A 230 4.66 0.20 -6.27
CA ASN A 230 3.20 0.14 -6.32
C ASN A 230 2.68 -1.18 -6.90
N VAL A 231 3.43 -1.80 -7.82
CA VAL A 231 2.96 -2.96 -8.62
C VAL A 231 3.94 -4.12 -8.57
N PHE A 232 5.14 -3.99 -9.14
CA PHE A 232 5.97 -5.15 -9.42
C PHE A 232 6.53 -5.81 -8.16
N GLY A 233 6.91 -5.04 -7.14
CA GLY A 233 7.33 -5.60 -5.86
C GLY A 233 6.21 -6.37 -5.15
N HIS A 234 4.98 -5.88 -5.24
CA HIS A 234 3.80 -6.60 -4.76
C HIS A 234 3.50 -7.87 -5.56
N TYR A 235 3.66 -7.80 -6.89
CA TYR A 235 3.49 -8.93 -7.80
C TYR A 235 4.43 -10.08 -7.44
N MET A 236 5.73 -9.78 -7.27
CA MET A 236 6.73 -10.75 -6.85
C MET A 236 6.45 -11.30 -5.44
N LEU A 237 6.07 -10.43 -4.49
CA LEU A 237 5.73 -10.85 -3.12
C LEU A 237 4.59 -11.88 -3.12
N VAL A 238 3.50 -11.58 -3.82
CA VAL A 238 2.32 -12.46 -3.86
C VAL A 238 2.64 -13.77 -4.57
N HIS A 239 3.34 -13.72 -5.70
CA HIS A 239 3.75 -14.94 -6.42
C HIS A 239 4.60 -15.87 -5.54
N TRP A 240 5.57 -15.32 -4.81
CA TRP A 240 6.40 -16.14 -3.91
C TRP A 240 5.64 -16.61 -2.67
N LEU A 241 4.63 -15.88 -2.19
CA LEU A 241 3.78 -16.32 -1.08
C LEU A 241 2.63 -17.25 -1.52
N MET A 242 2.56 -17.62 -2.80
CA MET A 242 1.47 -18.45 -3.34
C MET A 242 1.22 -19.77 -2.59
N PRO A 243 2.24 -20.50 -2.08
CA PRO A 243 2.00 -21.67 -1.22
C PRO A 243 1.09 -21.40 -0.01
N LEU A 244 1.16 -20.20 0.59
CA LEU A 244 0.32 -19.82 1.74
C LEU A 244 -1.11 -19.48 1.34
N PHE A 245 -1.32 -18.95 0.13
CA PHE A 245 -2.67 -18.69 -0.38
C PHE A 245 -3.35 -19.99 -0.80
N ARG A 246 -2.62 -20.88 -1.48
CA ARG A 246 -3.10 -22.19 -1.93
C ARG A 246 -3.49 -23.12 -0.78
N ALA A 247 -2.87 -22.93 0.39
CA ALA A 247 -3.20 -23.65 1.62
C ALA A 247 -4.55 -23.26 2.26
N CYS A 248 -5.21 -22.21 1.80
CA CYS A 248 -6.54 -21.84 2.29
C CYS A 248 -7.60 -22.84 1.85
N ALA A 249 -8.52 -23.18 2.75
CA ALA A 249 -9.62 -24.08 2.43
C ALA A 249 -10.59 -23.48 1.37
N PRO A 250 -11.27 -24.31 0.56
CA PRO A 250 -12.11 -23.84 -0.55
C PRO A 250 -13.23 -22.87 -0.17
N GLU A 251 -13.77 -22.98 1.05
CA GLU A 251 -14.80 -22.10 1.61
C GLU A 251 -14.25 -20.74 2.07
N SER A 252 -12.93 -20.63 2.26
CA SER A 252 -12.25 -19.43 2.76
C SER A 252 -10.98 -19.14 1.93
N ARG A 253 -11.15 -19.14 0.61
CA ARG A 253 -10.06 -18.91 -0.37
C ARG A 253 -9.28 -17.63 -0.02
N GLY A 254 -7.96 -17.68 -0.21
CA GLY A 254 -7.08 -16.54 0.03
C GLY A 254 -7.43 -15.34 -0.85
N LYS A 255 -7.49 -14.15 -0.27
CA LYS A 255 -7.87 -12.91 -0.97
C LYS A 255 -6.66 -12.02 -1.26
N ILE A 256 -6.40 -11.73 -2.53
CA ILE A 256 -5.38 -10.77 -2.98
C ILE A 256 -6.06 -9.44 -3.23
N ILE A 257 -5.83 -8.46 -2.36
CA ILE A 257 -6.51 -7.16 -2.39
C ILE A 257 -5.53 -6.09 -2.88
N TRP A 258 -5.70 -5.66 -4.12
CA TRP A 258 -4.95 -4.55 -4.70
C TRP A 258 -5.51 -3.22 -4.21
N SER A 259 -4.69 -2.41 -3.54
CA SER A 259 -5.05 -1.03 -3.18
C SER A 259 -4.67 -0.08 -4.31
N THR A 260 -5.63 0.16 -5.19
CA THR A 260 -5.49 1.08 -6.31
C THR A 260 -5.98 2.48 -5.92
N SER A 261 -6.32 3.31 -6.90
CA SER A 261 -6.75 4.70 -6.67
C SER A 261 -8.01 4.99 -7.46
N ILE A 262 -8.80 5.96 -7.00
CA ILE A 262 -9.89 6.53 -7.80
C ILE A 262 -9.37 7.26 -9.05
N GLU A 263 -8.07 7.57 -9.08
CA GLU A 263 -7.36 8.24 -10.16
C GLU A 263 -6.76 7.28 -11.21
N ALA A 264 -7.07 5.98 -11.12
CA ALA A 264 -6.64 4.95 -12.08
C ALA A 264 -7.38 5.07 -13.44
N VAL A 265 -7.23 6.22 -14.10
CA VAL A 265 -7.91 6.58 -15.34
C VAL A 265 -7.13 6.04 -16.54
N GLY A 266 -7.83 5.56 -17.57
CA GLY A 266 -7.23 4.88 -18.72
C GLY A 266 -6.22 5.75 -19.50
N ARG A 267 -6.43 7.07 -19.56
CA ARG A 267 -5.52 8.01 -20.24
C ARG A 267 -4.09 8.02 -19.71
N HIS A 268 -3.87 7.59 -18.47
CA HIS A 268 -2.54 7.56 -17.84
C HIS A 268 -1.78 6.29 -18.15
N TYR A 269 -2.44 5.25 -18.66
CA TYR A 269 -1.78 4.00 -19.03
C TYR A 269 -1.18 4.11 -20.42
N ASN A 270 0.12 3.82 -20.52
CA ASN A 270 0.84 3.70 -21.77
C ASN A 270 1.44 2.29 -21.84
N PRO A 271 0.98 1.42 -22.77
CA PRO A 271 1.52 0.07 -22.88
C PRO A 271 3.01 0.08 -23.24
N GLU A 272 3.49 1.02 -24.06
CA GLU A 272 4.88 1.08 -24.51
C GLU A 272 5.86 1.54 -23.41
N ASP A 273 5.34 2.22 -22.39
CA ASP A 273 6.08 2.59 -21.19
C ASP A 273 5.53 1.83 -19.99
N HIS A 274 5.66 0.50 -20.01
CA HIS A 274 5.03 -0.38 -19.03
C HIS A 274 5.48 -0.12 -17.58
N GLN A 275 6.70 0.41 -17.37
CA GLN A 275 7.20 0.78 -16.05
C GLN A 275 6.91 2.25 -15.67
N GLY A 276 6.30 3.04 -16.57
CA GLY A 276 5.98 4.45 -16.33
C GLY A 276 7.21 5.36 -16.22
N LEU A 277 8.34 5.01 -16.86
CA LEU A 277 9.60 5.75 -16.76
C LEU A 277 9.58 7.06 -17.56
N LYS A 278 8.77 7.14 -18.61
CA LYS A 278 8.62 8.31 -19.49
C LYS A 278 7.37 9.14 -19.14
N SER A 279 6.59 8.70 -18.16
CA SER A 279 5.34 9.34 -17.76
C SER A 279 5.54 10.29 -16.58
N ASP A 280 4.94 11.48 -16.67
CA ASP A 280 4.73 12.41 -15.55
C ASP A 280 3.50 12.04 -14.69
N ALA A 281 2.82 10.94 -15.01
CA ALA A 281 1.68 10.39 -14.29
C ALA A 281 1.94 8.93 -13.87
N ALA A 282 3.18 8.62 -13.47
CA ALA A 282 3.62 7.27 -13.10
C ALA A 282 2.77 6.66 -11.97
N TYR A 283 2.29 7.47 -11.02
CA TYR A 283 1.38 6.98 -9.97
C TYR A 283 0.06 6.50 -10.57
N GLU A 284 -0.62 7.32 -11.36
CA GLU A 284 -1.91 6.99 -11.97
C GLU A 284 -1.78 5.81 -12.93
N HIS A 285 -0.69 5.76 -13.69
CA HIS A 285 -0.31 4.65 -14.56
C HIS A 285 -0.23 3.33 -13.79
N THR A 286 0.53 3.30 -12.69
CA THR A 286 0.67 2.09 -11.86
C THR A 286 -0.63 1.68 -11.18
N LYS A 287 -1.47 2.64 -10.78
CA LYS A 287 -2.80 2.35 -10.22
C LYS A 287 -3.76 1.81 -11.28
N ARG A 288 -3.63 2.25 -12.54
CA ARG A 288 -4.36 1.67 -13.68
C ARG A 288 -3.89 0.25 -14.00
N ILE A 289 -2.58 -0.03 -13.92
CA ILE A 289 -2.07 -1.42 -14.02
C ILE A 289 -2.68 -2.31 -12.95
N GLY A 290 -2.77 -1.84 -11.69
CA GLY A 290 -3.41 -2.60 -10.61
C GLY A 290 -4.89 -2.92 -10.88
N ASP A 291 -5.65 -1.96 -11.41
CA ASP A 291 -7.04 -2.19 -11.83
C ASP A 291 -7.12 -3.24 -12.95
N LEU A 292 -6.29 -3.10 -13.99
CA LEU A 292 -6.22 -4.03 -15.12
C LEU A 292 -5.87 -5.45 -14.66
N LEU A 293 -4.85 -5.62 -13.83
CA LEU A 293 -4.45 -6.94 -13.31
C LEU A 293 -5.59 -7.61 -12.55
N ALA A 294 -6.11 -6.95 -11.53
CA ALA A 294 -7.03 -7.58 -10.59
C ALA A 294 -8.44 -7.81 -11.16
N LEU A 295 -8.97 -6.86 -11.95
CA LEU A 295 -10.30 -7.00 -12.56
C LEU A 295 -10.28 -7.99 -13.73
N SER A 296 -9.20 -8.01 -14.52
CA SER A 296 -9.08 -8.99 -15.60
C SER A 296 -8.62 -10.38 -15.12
N ALA A 297 -8.33 -10.59 -13.84
CA ALA A 297 -7.93 -11.90 -13.32
C ALA A 297 -9.11 -12.86 -13.10
N VAL A 298 -10.35 -12.36 -13.05
CA VAL A 298 -11.52 -13.14 -12.64
C VAL A 298 -12.40 -13.44 -13.85
N ASN A 299 -12.58 -14.73 -14.14
CA ASN A 299 -13.48 -15.23 -15.19
C ASN A 299 -13.22 -14.65 -16.60
N GLN A 300 -11.96 -14.33 -16.92
CA GLN A 300 -11.57 -13.82 -18.24
C GLN A 300 -10.69 -14.84 -19.00
N PRO A 301 -11.17 -15.41 -20.11
CA PRO A 301 -10.37 -16.35 -20.91
C PRO A 301 -9.06 -15.75 -21.44
N ALA A 302 -9.06 -14.46 -21.77
CA ALA A 302 -7.91 -13.77 -22.37
C ALA A 302 -6.67 -13.69 -21.45
N THR A 303 -6.87 -13.79 -20.13
CA THR A 303 -5.81 -13.69 -19.10
C THR A 303 -5.61 -14.99 -18.33
N ALA A 304 -6.49 -15.97 -18.51
CA ALA A 304 -6.56 -17.19 -17.70
C ALA A 304 -5.22 -17.94 -17.64
N LYS A 305 -4.48 -17.99 -18.75
CA LYS A 305 -3.16 -18.65 -18.81
C LYS A 305 -2.16 -17.98 -17.88
N GLN A 306 -2.01 -16.66 -17.98
CA GLN A 306 -1.04 -15.87 -17.23
C GLN A 306 -1.43 -15.82 -15.75
N VAL A 307 -2.72 -15.68 -15.44
CA VAL A 307 -3.23 -15.74 -14.07
C VAL A 307 -2.91 -17.09 -13.45
N LYS A 308 -3.19 -18.19 -14.16
CA LYS A 308 -2.88 -19.55 -13.69
C LYS A 308 -1.39 -19.72 -13.41
N GLU A 309 -0.54 -19.26 -14.32
CA GLU A 309 0.91 -19.31 -14.15
C GLU A 309 1.36 -18.51 -12.92
N TYR A 310 0.86 -17.29 -12.75
CA TYR A 310 1.12 -16.45 -11.60
C TYR A 310 0.64 -17.06 -10.27
N THR A 311 -0.50 -17.77 -10.28
CA THR A 311 -1.06 -18.45 -9.10
C THR A 311 -0.54 -19.86 -8.88
N THR A 312 0.38 -20.35 -9.71
CA THR A 312 1.08 -21.61 -9.46
C THR A 312 2.21 -21.36 -8.48
N PRO A 313 2.30 -22.11 -7.36
CA PRO A 313 3.44 -22.04 -6.45
C PRO A 313 4.79 -22.17 -7.16
N SER A 314 5.68 -21.20 -6.96
CA SER A 314 7.05 -21.28 -7.48
C SER A 314 7.88 -22.30 -6.69
N TYR A 315 8.56 -23.19 -7.39
CA TYR A 315 9.51 -24.14 -6.82
C TYR A 315 10.82 -23.46 -6.36
N THR A 316 11.08 -22.22 -6.80
CA THR A 316 12.35 -21.52 -6.57
C THR A 316 12.40 -20.82 -5.21
N VAL A 317 11.27 -20.77 -4.52
CA VAL A 317 11.18 -20.45 -3.10
C VAL A 317 10.68 -21.69 -2.37
N ALA A 318 11.58 -22.66 -2.20
CA ALA A 318 11.27 -23.92 -1.53
C ALA A 318 10.57 -23.66 -0.20
N SER A 319 9.34 -24.14 -0.09
CA SER A 319 8.61 -24.12 1.18
C SER A 319 9.30 -25.12 2.10
N ALA A 320 9.92 -24.64 3.18
CA ALA A 320 10.55 -25.50 4.18
C ALA A 320 9.55 -26.46 4.87
N ARG A 321 8.25 -26.24 4.65
CA ARG A 321 7.14 -27.06 5.16
C ARG A 321 6.21 -27.46 4.04
N GLU A 322 5.78 -28.71 4.01
CA GLU A 322 4.68 -29.11 3.16
C GLU A 322 3.39 -28.42 3.61
N ARG A 323 2.69 -27.81 2.65
CA ARG A 323 1.40 -27.17 2.87
C ARG A 323 0.40 -27.79 1.89
N PRO A 324 -0.86 -27.96 2.31
CA PRO A 324 -1.87 -28.55 1.44
C PRO A 324 -2.14 -27.60 0.27
N ASP A 325 -2.44 -28.17 -0.89
CA ASP A 325 -2.86 -27.41 -2.06
C ASP A 325 -4.37 -27.53 -2.24
N GLN A 326 -5.13 -26.58 -1.71
CA GLN A 326 -6.57 -26.71 -1.50
C GLN A 326 -7.43 -25.82 -2.40
N SER A 327 -7.03 -24.56 -2.62
CA SER A 327 -7.86 -23.63 -3.38
C SER A 327 -7.06 -22.54 -4.10
N GLU A 328 -7.57 -22.04 -5.22
CA GLU A 328 -6.98 -20.88 -5.89
C GLU A 328 -7.34 -19.58 -5.13
N PRO A 329 -6.46 -18.58 -5.06
CA PRO A 329 -6.82 -17.29 -4.48
C PRO A 329 -7.87 -16.56 -5.32
N THR A 330 -8.45 -15.50 -4.77
CA THR A 330 -9.33 -14.56 -5.48
C THR A 330 -8.71 -13.17 -5.53
N PHE A 331 -9.03 -12.42 -6.58
CA PHE A 331 -8.51 -11.07 -6.80
C PHE A 331 -9.58 -10.04 -6.49
N HIS A 332 -9.21 -9.00 -5.74
CA HIS A 332 -10.09 -7.91 -5.36
C HIS A 332 -9.39 -6.57 -5.52
N VAL A 333 -10.17 -5.53 -5.79
CA VAL A 333 -9.67 -4.15 -5.90
C VAL A 333 -10.32 -3.29 -4.85
N SER A 334 -9.48 -2.55 -4.14
CA SER A 334 -9.89 -1.53 -3.18
C SER A 334 -9.33 -0.17 -3.56
N HIS A 335 -9.99 0.90 -3.18
CA HIS A 335 -9.36 2.22 -3.09
C HIS A 335 -9.86 2.99 -1.85
N PRO A 336 -9.04 3.91 -1.31
CA PRO A 336 -9.34 4.58 -0.05
C PRO A 336 -10.20 5.84 -0.21
N GLY A 337 -10.76 6.11 -1.40
CA GLY A 337 -11.21 7.44 -1.76
C GLY A 337 -10.08 8.47 -1.58
N VAL A 338 -10.38 9.57 -0.89
CA VAL A 338 -9.46 10.65 -0.55
C VAL A 338 -9.29 10.70 0.97
N CYS A 339 -8.07 10.46 1.45
CA CYS A 339 -7.71 10.60 2.85
C CYS A 339 -6.33 11.23 2.99
N THR A 340 -6.11 11.96 4.08
CA THR A 340 -4.83 12.58 4.39
C THR A 340 -3.84 11.52 4.82
N THR A 341 -2.76 11.39 4.06
CA THR A 341 -1.61 10.53 4.36
C THR A 341 -0.33 11.31 4.11
N THR A 342 0.81 10.70 4.44
CA THR A 342 2.14 11.27 4.16
C THR A 342 2.64 10.95 2.74
N ILE A 343 1.76 10.56 1.81
CA ILE A 343 2.15 10.17 0.44
C ILE A 343 2.63 11.36 -0.40
N ILE A 344 2.13 12.57 -0.10
CA ILE A 344 2.67 13.84 -0.59
C ILE A 344 3.29 14.55 0.62
N SER A 345 4.55 14.95 0.52
CA SER A 345 5.19 15.77 1.53
C SER A 345 4.69 17.21 1.40
N LEU A 346 3.83 17.63 2.31
CA LEU A 346 3.28 18.98 2.37
C LEU A 346 3.76 19.65 3.66
N CYS A 347 4.09 20.94 3.62
CA CYS A 347 4.34 21.68 4.86
C CYS A 347 3.05 21.70 5.70
N TRP A 348 3.18 21.88 7.01
CA TRP A 348 2.07 21.68 7.94
C TRP A 348 0.85 22.57 7.60
N ILE A 349 1.06 23.82 7.20
CA ILE A 349 -0.02 24.75 6.82
C ILE A 349 -0.79 24.20 5.63
N VAL A 350 -0.07 23.81 4.58
CA VAL A 350 -0.66 23.25 3.36
C VAL A 350 -1.37 21.92 3.66
N HIS A 351 -0.82 21.11 4.58
CA HIS A 351 -1.45 19.87 5.00
C HIS A 351 -2.82 20.13 5.66
N GLU A 352 -2.91 21.12 6.56
CA GLU A 352 -4.17 21.49 7.19
C GLU A 352 -5.16 22.11 6.19
N CYS A 353 -4.69 22.95 5.26
CA CYS A 353 -5.52 23.48 4.17
C CYS A 353 -6.05 22.35 3.27
N TYR A 354 -5.21 21.36 2.94
CA TYR A 354 -5.62 20.18 2.17
C TYR A 354 -6.68 19.37 2.93
N ARG A 355 -6.46 19.14 4.23
CA ARG A 355 -7.44 18.45 5.09
C ARG A 355 -8.77 19.18 5.13
N LEU A 356 -8.75 20.50 5.30
CA LEU A 356 -9.94 21.35 5.23
C LEU A 356 -10.62 21.24 3.86
N GLY A 357 -9.86 21.27 2.76
CA GLY A 357 -10.38 21.11 1.41
C GLY A 357 -11.15 19.80 1.23
N ILE A 358 -10.65 18.68 1.77
CA ILE A 358 -11.37 17.40 1.73
C ILE A 358 -12.64 17.45 2.59
N TYR A 359 -12.61 18.07 3.77
CA TYR A 359 -13.83 18.27 4.58
C TYR A 359 -14.88 19.09 3.85
N LEU A 360 -14.47 20.19 3.20
CA LEU A 360 -15.36 21.00 2.38
C LEU A 360 -15.94 20.18 1.22
N ALA A 361 -15.11 19.39 0.53
CA ALA A 361 -15.59 18.49 -0.53
C ALA A 361 -16.61 17.46 -0.02
N ARG A 362 -16.40 16.90 1.18
CA ARG A 362 -17.37 16.02 1.86
C ARG A 362 -18.68 16.75 2.11
N TRP A 363 -18.62 17.95 2.69
CA TRP A 363 -19.80 18.77 2.94
C TRP A 363 -20.48 19.20 1.63
N CYS A 364 -19.77 19.29 0.52
CA CYS A 364 -20.38 19.49 -0.81
C CYS A 364 -20.94 18.18 -1.43
N GLY A 365 -20.92 17.07 -0.69
CA GLY A 365 -21.50 15.79 -1.10
C GLY A 365 -20.55 14.84 -1.82
N SER A 366 -19.22 15.06 -1.79
CA SER A 366 -18.27 14.08 -2.33
C SER A 366 -18.31 12.81 -1.48
N PRO A 367 -18.69 11.65 -2.04
CA PRO A 367 -18.74 10.40 -1.27
C PRO A 367 -17.35 9.85 -0.99
N TRP A 368 -16.33 10.28 -1.73
CA TRP A 368 -14.97 9.76 -1.63
C TRP A 368 -14.12 10.51 -0.61
N ALA A 369 -14.63 11.59 -0.02
CA ALA A 369 -13.91 12.45 0.90
C ALA A 369 -13.83 11.86 2.32
N ASN A 370 -13.08 10.76 2.49
CA ASN A 370 -12.90 10.06 3.77
C ASN A 370 -12.09 10.83 4.80
N VAL A 371 -11.24 11.77 4.37
CA VAL A 371 -10.38 12.65 5.18
C VAL A 371 -9.35 11.92 6.03
N THR A 372 -9.73 10.97 6.88
CA THR A 372 -8.80 10.22 7.74
C THR A 372 -8.42 8.89 7.11
N SER A 373 -7.22 8.39 7.42
CA SER A 373 -6.78 7.08 6.95
C SER A 373 -7.63 5.93 7.50
N TYR A 374 -8.15 6.04 8.71
CA TYR A 374 -9.06 5.05 9.30
C TYR A 374 -10.36 4.92 8.50
N LEU A 375 -10.96 6.04 8.07
CA LEU A 375 -12.13 6.02 7.19
C LEU A 375 -11.76 5.53 5.78
N GLY A 376 -10.59 5.93 5.27
CA GLY A 376 -10.05 5.45 4.00
C GLY A 376 -9.77 3.95 3.96
N ALA A 377 -9.60 3.30 5.11
CA ALA A 377 -9.31 1.87 5.19
C ALA A 377 -10.53 0.94 5.06
N ALA A 378 -11.75 1.49 5.03
CA ALA A 378 -12.99 0.71 5.11
C ALA A 378 -13.14 -0.38 4.05
N SER A 379 -12.86 -0.09 2.78
CA SER A 379 -12.98 -1.07 1.70
C SER A 379 -11.96 -2.21 1.82
N ALA A 380 -10.72 -1.88 2.19
CA ALA A 380 -9.64 -2.86 2.32
C ALA A 380 -9.84 -3.79 3.53
N SER A 381 -10.22 -3.25 4.69
CA SER A 381 -10.48 -4.06 5.89
C SER A 381 -11.72 -4.94 5.70
N TRP A 382 -12.78 -4.38 5.10
CA TRP A 382 -13.99 -5.15 4.79
C TRP A 382 -13.69 -6.30 3.83
N LEU A 383 -12.98 -6.05 2.72
CA LEU A 383 -12.60 -7.10 1.78
C LEU A 383 -11.74 -8.18 2.43
N ALA A 384 -10.86 -7.82 3.37
CA ALA A 384 -10.02 -8.80 4.06
C ALA A 384 -10.81 -9.72 5.00
N LEU A 385 -11.84 -9.19 5.68
CA LEU A 385 -12.62 -9.92 6.70
C LEU A 385 -13.89 -10.57 6.16
N ALA A 386 -14.49 -10.04 5.10
CA ALA A 386 -15.73 -10.55 4.53
C ALA A 386 -15.53 -11.93 3.87
N SER A 387 -16.57 -12.77 3.95
CA SER A 387 -16.65 -13.99 3.15
C SER A 387 -16.87 -13.66 1.68
N LEU A 388 -16.47 -14.56 0.78
CA LEU A 388 -16.71 -14.38 -0.65
C LEU A 388 -18.21 -14.24 -0.95
N ALA A 389 -19.06 -15.01 -0.27
CA ALA A 389 -20.51 -14.89 -0.40
C ALA A 389 -21.04 -13.50 0.00
N ALA A 390 -20.50 -12.90 1.06
CA ALA A 390 -20.88 -11.53 1.47
C ALA A 390 -20.41 -10.48 0.45
N ILE A 391 -19.22 -10.65 -0.13
CA ILE A 391 -18.71 -9.78 -1.19
C ILE A 391 -19.59 -9.87 -2.43
N THR A 392 -19.90 -11.08 -2.89
CA THR A 392 -20.77 -11.33 -4.05
C THR A 392 -22.19 -10.81 -3.80
N GLY A 393 -22.79 -11.12 -2.65
CA GLY A 393 -24.13 -10.62 -2.31
C GLY A 393 -24.19 -9.10 -2.28
N LYS A 394 -23.15 -8.43 -1.76
CA LYS A 394 -23.06 -6.98 -1.80
C LYS A 394 -22.86 -6.44 -3.22
N ALA A 395 -22.10 -7.14 -4.08
CA ALA A 395 -21.91 -6.74 -5.47
C ALA A 395 -23.24 -6.77 -6.24
N ILE A 396 -24.03 -7.84 -6.06
CA ILE A 396 -25.37 -7.98 -6.64
C ILE A 396 -26.28 -6.87 -6.11
N GLN A 397 -26.26 -6.59 -4.80
CA GLN A 397 -27.04 -5.50 -4.22
C GLN A 397 -26.68 -4.12 -4.79
N ASP A 398 -25.39 -3.81 -4.91
CA ASP A 398 -24.92 -2.49 -5.34
C ASP A 398 -25.04 -2.29 -6.86
N THR A 399 -25.02 -3.37 -7.65
CA THR A 399 -25.04 -3.31 -9.12
C THR A 399 -26.37 -3.72 -9.76
N GLY A 400 -27.21 -4.46 -9.03
CA GLY A 400 -28.45 -5.05 -9.55
C GLY A 400 -28.23 -6.18 -10.55
N ASP A 401 -27.01 -6.72 -10.66
CA ASP A 401 -26.65 -7.76 -11.62
C ASP A 401 -26.29 -9.07 -10.90
N GLU A 402 -27.12 -10.11 -11.04
CA GLU A 402 -26.86 -11.42 -10.43
C GLU A 402 -25.63 -12.12 -11.01
N ASN A 403 -25.27 -11.78 -12.26
CA ASN A 403 -24.06 -12.26 -12.93
C ASN A 403 -22.94 -11.22 -12.86
N SER A 404 -22.90 -10.39 -11.80
CA SER A 404 -21.89 -9.35 -11.65
C SER A 404 -20.47 -9.92 -11.70
N GLY A 405 -19.66 -9.43 -12.63
CA GLY A 405 -18.21 -9.66 -12.60
C GLY A 405 -17.53 -8.91 -11.45
N PRO A 406 -16.19 -8.95 -11.38
CA PRO A 406 -15.46 -8.34 -10.27
C PRO A 406 -15.68 -6.82 -10.21
N CYS A 407 -15.90 -6.34 -8.99
CA CYS A 407 -16.14 -4.94 -8.68
C CYS A 407 -14.91 -4.29 -8.04
N LYS A 408 -14.73 -2.98 -8.28
CA LYS A 408 -13.81 -2.14 -7.51
C LYS A 408 -14.52 -1.54 -6.31
N TRP A 409 -13.96 -1.72 -5.11
CA TRP A 409 -14.58 -1.29 -3.86
C TRP A 409 -13.91 -0.04 -3.28
N GLY A 410 -14.71 0.98 -3.04
CA GLY A 410 -14.27 2.25 -2.47
C GLY A 410 -14.69 2.43 -1.03
N SER A 411 -13.76 2.96 -0.23
CA SER A 411 -14.11 3.58 1.04
C SER A 411 -14.83 4.87 0.75
N SER A 412 -15.99 5.06 1.36
CA SER A 412 -16.84 6.23 1.15
C SER A 412 -17.41 6.76 2.45
N THR A 413 -17.85 8.01 2.43
CA THR A 413 -18.53 8.66 3.55
C THR A 413 -19.76 9.45 3.09
N ASP A 414 -20.78 9.50 3.92
CA ASP A 414 -21.81 10.52 3.78
C ASP A 414 -21.31 11.92 4.18
N ARG A 415 -22.15 12.94 4.04
CA ARG A 415 -21.81 14.34 4.40
C ARG A 415 -21.45 14.50 5.89
N LEU A 416 -21.92 13.60 6.75
CA LEU A 416 -21.67 13.60 8.20
C LEU A 416 -20.46 12.74 8.58
N GLY A 417 -19.79 12.11 7.61
CA GLY A 417 -18.61 11.28 7.84
C GLY A 417 -18.93 9.84 8.25
N ARG A 418 -20.18 9.36 8.09
CA ARG A 418 -20.51 7.95 8.32
C ARG A 418 -19.87 7.10 7.23
N SER A 419 -19.13 6.08 7.65
CA SER A 419 -18.31 5.24 6.78
C SER A 419 -19.15 4.17 6.06
N HIS A 420 -18.91 4.00 4.76
CA HIS A 420 -19.56 3.00 3.93
C HIS A 420 -18.55 2.37 2.95
N VAL A 421 -18.80 1.13 2.56
CA VAL A 421 -18.13 0.48 1.43
C VAL A 421 -19.08 0.44 0.24
N ARG A 422 -18.58 0.84 -0.93
CA ARG A 422 -19.39 1.04 -2.13
C ARG A 422 -18.65 0.62 -3.40
N VAL A 423 -19.38 0.13 -4.40
CA VAL A 423 -18.81 -0.13 -5.73
C VAL A 423 -18.46 1.16 -6.46
N THR A 424 -17.35 1.17 -7.16
CA THR A 424 -16.79 2.34 -7.86
C THR A 424 -16.74 2.10 -9.35
N ASP A 425 -17.14 3.12 -10.11
CA ASP A 425 -17.01 3.11 -11.57
C ASP A 425 -15.54 3.13 -12.01
N VAL A 426 -15.18 2.19 -12.87
CA VAL A 426 -13.84 2.07 -13.46
C VAL A 426 -13.93 2.35 -14.94
N GLN A 427 -13.16 3.34 -15.44
CA GLN A 427 -13.21 3.72 -16.84
C GLN A 427 -12.90 2.53 -17.76
N GLY A 428 -13.82 2.24 -18.68
CA GLY A 428 -13.77 1.13 -19.62
C GLY A 428 -14.20 -0.23 -19.04
N TRP A 429 -14.40 -0.35 -17.74
CA TRP A 429 -14.89 -1.57 -17.09
C TRP A 429 -16.32 -1.43 -16.56
N GLY A 430 -16.72 -0.22 -16.17
CA GLY A 430 -17.95 0.03 -15.43
C GLY A 430 -17.84 -0.43 -13.98
N LEU A 431 -18.96 -0.84 -13.39
CA LEU A 431 -19.02 -1.30 -12.00
C LEU A 431 -18.54 -2.74 -11.82
N ASN A 432 -18.84 -3.60 -12.79
CA ASN A 432 -18.70 -5.05 -12.68
C ASN A 432 -18.25 -5.75 -13.98
N GLY A 433 -17.88 -5.00 -15.03
CA GLY A 433 -17.47 -5.59 -16.32
C GLY A 433 -18.60 -6.10 -17.20
N SER A 434 -19.86 -5.75 -16.93
CA SER A 434 -20.99 -6.21 -17.75
C SER A 434 -21.20 -5.42 -19.05
N GLY A 435 -20.58 -4.23 -19.19
CA GLY A 435 -20.82 -3.31 -20.30
C GLY A 435 -22.26 -2.78 -20.37
N LYS A 436 -23.05 -2.98 -19.32
CA LYS A 436 -24.41 -2.46 -19.21
C LYS A 436 -24.36 -0.99 -18.75
N PRO A 437 -25.12 -0.09 -19.40
CA PRO A 437 -25.23 1.28 -18.92
C PRO A 437 -25.96 1.31 -17.58
N PHE A 438 -25.52 2.17 -16.69
CA PHE A 438 -26.05 2.26 -15.33
C PHE A 438 -26.89 3.53 -15.10
N LYS A 439 -26.81 4.54 -15.99
CA LYS A 439 -27.56 5.82 -16.05
C LYS A 439 -28.36 6.21 -14.79
N ASP A 440 -27.99 7.32 -14.15
CA ASP A 440 -28.66 8.06 -13.05
C ASP A 440 -29.03 7.28 -11.77
N LYS A 441 -29.03 5.94 -11.77
CA LYS A 441 -29.39 5.08 -10.63
C LYS A 441 -28.20 4.56 -9.85
N TRP A 442 -26.98 4.81 -10.31
CA TRP A 442 -25.78 4.49 -9.53
C TRP A 442 -25.81 5.25 -8.20
N TRP A 443 -25.47 4.59 -7.09
CA TRP A 443 -25.62 5.13 -5.73
C TRP A 443 -24.92 6.48 -5.50
N GLY A 444 -23.88 6.77 -6.27
CA GLY A 444 -23.13 8.02 -6.21
C GLY A 444 -23.61 9.10 -7.20
N GLY A 445 -24.53 8.78 -8.12
CA GLY A 445 -24.97 9.65 -9.20
C GLY A 445 -23.81 10.35 -9.91
N SER A 446 -23.96 11.65 -10.20
CA SER A 446 -22.87 12.48 -10.70
C SER A 446 -21.82 12.85 -9.63
N LEU A 447 -22.14 12.71 -8.35
CA LEU A 447 -21.29 13.15 -7.24
C LEU A 447 -20.12 12.21 -6.96
N GLY A 448 -20.30 10.92 -7.22
CA GLY A 448 -19.25 9.91 -7.08
C GLY A 448 -18.46 9.67 -8.36
N ARG A 449 -18.80 10.33 -9.47
CA ARG A 449 -18.18 10.05 -10.77
C ARG A 449 -17.24 11.18 -11.19
N LYS A 450 -16.15 10.82 -11.87
CA LYS A 450 -15.27 11.82 -12.48
C LYS A 450 -16.05 12.57 -13.56
N THR A 451 -15.93 13.89 -13.61
CA THR A 451 -16.56 14.69 -14.67
C THR A 451 -16.10 14.21 -16.05
N GLY A 452 -17.06 14.01 -16.94
CA GLY A 452 -16.85 13.55 -18.32
C GLY A 452 -16.79 12.03 -18.49
N PHE A 453 -16.90 11.24 -17.42
CA PHE A 453 -17.02 9.78 -17.57
C PHE A 453 -18.41 9.41 -18.09
N VAL A 454 -18.41 8.46 -19.02
CA VAL A 454 -19.60 7.86 -19.62
C VAL A 454 -19.65 6.38 -19.29
N ASP A 455 -20.84 5.79 -19.27
CA ASP A 455 -21.03 4.37 -18.99
C ASP A 455 -20.20 3.52 -19.96
N ALA A 456 -19.50 2.50 -19.44
CA ALA A 456 -18.71 1.60 -20.25
C ALA A 456 -19.63 0.77 -21.15
N THR A 457 -19.33 0.76 -22.44
CA THR A 457 -19.96 -0.13 -23.42
C THR A 457 -19.35 -1.53 -23.35
N LYS A 458 -19.92 -2.49 -24.10
CA LYS A 458 -19.31 -3.82 -24.24
C LYS A 458 -17.93 -3.75 -24.89
N ASP A 459 -17.80 -2.96 -25.96
CA ASP A 459 -16.53 -2.74 -26.66
C ASP A 459 -15.48 -2.13 -25.73
N ASP A 460 -15.87 -1.21 -24.84
CA ASP A 460 -14.97 -0.66 -23.83
C ASP A 460 -14.46 -1.75 -22.87
N VAL A 461 -15.33 -2.66 -22.44
CA VAL A 461 -14.97 -3.80 -21.58
C VAL A 461 -14.04 -4.77 -22.31
N GLU A 462 -14.32 -5.08 -23.58
CA GLU A 462 -13.45 -5.91 -24.40
C GLU A 462 -12.05 -5.28 -24.56
N ASN A 463 -11.99 -3.97 -24.81
CA ASN A 463 -10.74 -3.23 -24.85
C ASN A 463 -10.01 -3.22 -23.49
N PHE A 464 -10.74 -3.12 -22.38
CA PHE A 464 -10.18 -3.23 -21.02
C PHE A 464 -9.57 -4.62 -20.80
N VAL A 465 -10.26 -5.69 -21.20
CA VAL A 465 -9.78 -7.07 -21.09
C VAL A 465 -8.55 -7.29 -21.97
N ALA A 466 -8.55 -6.76 -23.19
CA ALA A 466 -7.39 -6.82 -24.09
C ALA A 466 -6.16 -6.11 -23.51
N GLN A 467 -6.35 -4.91 -22.93
CA GLN A 467 -5.28 -4.22 -22.19
C GLN A 467 -4.82 -5.03 -20.97
N GLY A 468 -5.75 -5.66 -20.24
CA GLY A 468 -5.45 -6.56 -19.13
C GLY A 468 -4.55 -7.73 -19.57
N ALA A 469 -4.86 -8.37 -20.69
CA ALA A 469 -4.02 -9.43 -21.26
C ALA A 469 -2.62 -8.95 -21.63
N GLN A 470 -2.49 -7.76 -22.22
CA GLN A 470 -1.18 -7.16 -22.49
C GLN A 470 -0.38 -6.90 -21.20
N VAL A 471 -1.03 -6.37 -20.17
CA VAL A 471 -0.41 -6.14 -18.86
C VAL A 471 0.06 -7.46 -18.25
N TRP A 472 -0.80 -8.48 -18.21
CA TRP A 472 -0.47 -9.81 -17.68
C TRP A 472 0.74 -10.42 -18.42
N ASN A 473 0.78 -10.33 -19.74
CA ASN A 473 1.91 -10.83 -20.53
C ASN A 473 3.23 -10.12 -20.19
N ARG A 474 3.22 -8.78 -20.10
CA ARG A 474 4.42 -8.00 -19.75
C ARG A 474 4.87 -8.28 -18.31
N MET A 475 3.93 -8.39 -17.37
CA MET A 475 4.22 -8.71 -15.96
C MET A 475 4.82 -10.10 -15.78
N GLU A 476 4.26 -11.13 -16.44
CA GLU A 476 4.80 -12.49 -16.37
C GLU A 476 6.17 -12.61 -17.05
N THR A 477 6.38 -11.92 -18.17
CA THR A 477 7.70 -11.86 -18.83
C THR A 477 8.72 -11.24 -17.90
N LEU A 478 8.38 -10.11 -17.27
CA LEU A 478 9.26 -9.40 -16.34
C LEU A 478 9.54 -10.23 -15.09
N ARG A 479 8.52 -10.88 -14.52
CA ARG A 479 8.66 -11.78 -13.36
C ARG A 479 9.70 -12.86 -13.64
N LYS A 480 9.55 -13.60 -14.74
CA LYS A 480 10.46 -14.69 -15.11
C LYS A 480 11.90 -14.22 -15.33
N ASP A 481 12.08 -13.10 -16.03
CA ASP A 481 13.42 -12.51 -16.24
C ASP A 481 14.08 -12.15 -14.90
N TRP A 482 13.34 -11.49 -13.99
CA TRP A 482 13.88 -11.13 -12.68
C TRP A 482 14.10 -12.32 -11.76
N GLU A 483 13.25 -13.34 -11.78
CA GLU A 483 13.48 -14.60 -11.05
C GLU A 483 14.76 -15.27 -11.51
N ALA A 484 14.95 -15.44 -12.82
CA ALA A 484 16.16 -16.05 -13.38
C ALA A 484 17.43 -15.27 -12.99
N ARG A 485 17.37 -13.93 -12.99
CA ARG A 485 18.49 -13.08 -12.54
C ARG A 485 18.80 -13.28 -11.06
N ILE A 486 17.77 -13.33 -10.22
CA ILE A 486 17.94 -13.51 -8.77
C ILE A 486 18.48 -14.91 -8.46
N GLU A 487 17.98 -15.93 -9.13
CA GLU A 487 18.45 -17.32 -8.95
C GLU A 487 19.89 -17.49 -9.38
N LYS A 488 20.28 -16.91 -10.53
CA LYS A 488 21.67 -16.87 -10.96
C LYS A 488 22.55 -16.19 -9.91
N TYR A 489 22.15 -15.01 -9.44
CA TYR A 489 22.87 -14.29 -8.39
C TYR A 489 23.03 -15.15 -7.13
N GLU A 490 21.98 -15.82 -6.66
CA GLU A 490 22.03 -16.66 -5.48
C GLU A 490 22.92 -17.89 -5.66
N ALA A 491 22.89 -18.54 -6.83
CA ALA A 491 23.74 -19.68 -7.14
C ALA A 491 25.23 -19.30 -7.15
N ASP A 492 25.57 -18.16 -7.75
CA ASP A 492 26.94 -17.63 -7.78
C ASP A 492 27.46 -17.29 -6.37
N HIS A 493 26.58 -16.85 -5.47
CA HIS A 493 26.97 -16.48 -4.10
C HIS A 493 26.92 -17.65 -3.11
N ALA A 494 26.11 -18.68 -3.36
CA ALA A 494 26.11 -19.91 -2.58
C ALA A 494 27.41 -20.73 -2.81
N THR A 495 27.95 -20.70 -4.02
CA THR A 495 29.19 -21.40 -4.39
C THR A 495 30.46 -20.71 -3.86
N GLY A 496 30.46 -19.38 -3.72
CA GLY A 496 31.59 -18.61 -3.14
C GLY A 496 31.78 -18.77 -1.63
N SER A 497 30.73 -19.08 -0.86
CA SER A 497 30.81 -19.22 0.61
C SER A 497 31.46 -20.53 1.09
N ASN A 498 31.56 -21.55 0.22
CA ASN A 498 32.19 -22.83 0.56
C ASN A 498 33.71 -22.85 0.27
N GLY A 499 34.30 -21.76 -0.25
CA GLY A 499 35.72 -21.64 -0.57
C GLY A 499 36.62 -21.08 0.56
N HIS A 500 36.06 -20.84 1.75
CA HIS A 500 36.81 -20.36 2.93
C HIS A 500 36.76 -21.35 4.11
N VAL A 501 36.89 -22.64 3.78
CA VAL A 501 37.38 -23.64 4.74
C VAL A 501 38.54 -24.35 4.06
N ILE A 502 39.64 -24.47 4.80
CA ILE A 502 40.96 -25.03 4.45
C ILE A 502 41.94 -24.02 3.82
N LYS A 503 42.64 -23.28 4.68
CA LYS A 503 44.05 -23.59 4.99
C LYS A 503 44.41 -23.13 6.39
#